data_AF-A0A7R6PGU5-F1
#
_entry.id   AF-A0A7R6PGU5-F1
#
_cell.length_a   1.000
_cell.length_b   1.000
_cell.length_c   1.000
_cell.angle_alpha   90.00
_cell.angle_beta   90.00
_cell.angle_gamma   90.00
#
_symmetry.space_group_name_H-M   'P 1'
#
loop_
_entity.id
_entity.type
_entity.pdbx_description
1 polymer ?
#
loop_
_entity_poly.entity_id
_entity_poly.type
_entity_poly.pdbx_seq_one_letter_code
_entity_poly.pdbx_strand_id
1 'polypeptide(L)'
;MDSDVIEIVDRHISLLSVDAINSEIGFRGAPNIINQLIICKGCLPRSDGCIGAHDDNMVNKVDSMLKPIVSKYSWWCDGCMKLLKNQNSDSPYWCLIAEVYLSSRPNRATGKSSHTQADIAAIVGLSRSSYQANVSKGAQFIKQLVDLRSIEAA
;
A
#
# COMPACT_ATOMS: atom_id res chain seq x y z
N MET A 1 2.70 5.61 16.43
CA MET A 1 3.72 5.58 15.38
C MET A 1 4.08 7.01 15.03
N ASP A 2 5.32 7.28 14.63
CA ASP A 2 5.81 8.62 14.28
C ASP A 2 5.06 9.18 13.06
N SER A 3 4.77 10.49 13.02
CA SER A 3 3.98 11.12 11.95
C SER A 3 4.68 11.04 10.60
N ASP A 4 6.00 11.17 10.61
CA ASP A 4 6.81 11.15 9.38
C ASP A 4 6.82 9.75 8.77
N VAL A 5 6.86 8.72 9.63
CA VAL A 5 6.74 7.31 9.21
C VAL A 5 5.37 7.05 8.60
N ILE A 6 4.30 7.57 9.21
CA ILE A 6 2.94 7.44 8.66
C ILE A 6 2.85 8.10 7.29
N GLU A 7 3.36 9.32 7.10
CA GLU A 7 3.30 10.02 5.82
C GLU A 7 4.05 9.25 4.72
N ILE A 8 5.25 8.74 5.01
CA ILE A 8 6.04 7.94 4.06
C ILE A 8 5.27 6.70 3.61
N VAL A 9 4.71 5.96 4.57
CA VAL A 9 3.96 4.74 4.28
C VAL A 9 2.66 5.06 3.52
N ASP A 10 1.96 6.13 3.86
CA ASP A 10 0.72 6.55 3.19
C ASP A 10 0.97 7.02 1.74
N ARG A 11 2.06 7.76 1.51
CA ARG A 11 2.54 8.14 0.17
C ARG A 11 2.87 6.90 -0.66
N HIS A 12 3.54 5.92 -0.06
CA HIS A 12 3.85 4.64 -0.71
C HIS A 12 2.58 3.86 -1.08
N ILE A 13 1.62 3.75 -0.16
CA ILE A 13 0.32 3.12 -0.41
C ILE A 13 -0.43 3.80 -1.56
N SER A 14 -0.38 5.14 -1.61
CA SER A 14 -0.99 5.91 -2.69
C SER A 14 -0.40 5.55 -4.05
N LEU A 15 0.93 5.38 -4.13
CA LEU A 15 1.61 4.95 -5.36
C LEU A 15 1.26 3.51 -5.74
N LEU A 16 1.27 2.57 -4.78
CA LEU A 16 0.82 1.19 -5.02
C LEU A 16 -0.63 1.13 -5.52
N SER A 17 -1.49 2.02 -5.03
CA SER A 17 -2.90 2.09 -5.44
C SER A 17 -3.04 2.61 -6.86
N VAL A 18 -2.26 3.63 -7.25
CA VAL A 18 -2.23 4.14 -8.64
C VAL A 18 -1.69 3.08 -9.59
N ASP A 19 -0.62 2.37 -9.23
CA ASP A 19 -0.08 1.28 -10.03
C ASP A 19 -1.09 0.14 -10.20
N ALA A 20 -1.81 -0.22 -9.12
CA ALA A 20 -2.87 -1.21 -9.16
C ALA A 20 -4.01 -0.77 -10.10
N ILE A 21 -4.51 0.45 -9.96
CA ILE A 21 -5.55 1.01 -10.83
C ILE A 21 -5.09 1.02 -12.29
N ASN A 22 -3.86 1.48 -12.56
CA ASN A 22 -3.32 1.50 -13.92
C ASN A 22 -3.14 0.08 -14.49
N SER A 23 -2.80 -0.92 -13.67
CA SER A 23 -2.75 -2.32 -14.08
C SER A 23 -4.14 -2.90 -14.40
N GLU A 24 -5.18 -2.44 -13.69
CA GLU A 24 -6.57 -2.83 -13.95
C GLU A 24 -7.11 -2.17 -15.24
N ILE A 25 -6.76 -0.91 -15.49
CA ILE A 25 -7.08 -0.18 -16.74
C ILE A 25 -6.31 -0.77 -17.94
N GLY A 26 -5.06 -1.20 -17.75
CA GLY A 26 -4.18 -1.84 -18.75
C GLY A 26 -4.46 -3.32 -19.04
N PHE A 27 -5.30 -3.99 -18.23
CA PHE A 27 -5.81 -5.36 -18.35
C PHE A 27 -4.86 -6.54 -18.00
N ARG A 28 -5.35 -7.37 -17.05
CA ARG A 28 -4.97 -8.77 -16.69
C ARG A 28 -3.50 -9.10 -16.41
N GLY A 29 -3.15 -9.34 -15.14
CA GLY A 29 -2.04 -10.28 -14.88
C GLY A 29 -1.25 -10.20 -13.59
N ALA A 30 -1.85 -10.01 -12.40
CA ALA A 30 -1.27 -10.53 -11.17
C ALA A 30 -2.34 -10.62 -10.06
N PRO A 31 -2.53 -11.76 -9.39
CA PRO A 31 -3.32 -11.81 -8.16
C PRO A 31 -2.50 -11.17 -7.04
N ASN A 32 -2.50 -9.84 -6.95
CA ASN A 32 -1.86 -9.13 -5.86
C ASN A 32 -2.74 -9.23 -4.60
N ILE A 33 -2.14 -9.41 -3.42
CA ILE A 33 -2.85 -9.53 -2.13
C ILE A 33 -3.82 -8.35 -1.89
N ILE A 34 -3.50 -7.17 -2.43
CA ILE A 34 -4.37 -5.99 -2.40
C ILE A 34 -5.67 -6.24 -3.18
N ASN A 35 -5.62 -6.91 -4.34
CA ASN A 35 -6.83 -7.27 -5.08
C ASN A 35 -7.67 -8.33 -4.35
N GLN A 36 -7.04 -9.27 -3.64
CA GLN A 36 -7.79 -10.18 -2.76
C GLN A 36 -8.45 -9.43 -1.59
N LEU A 37 -7.75 -8.46 -0.99
CA LEU A 37 -8.30 -7.62 0.09
C LEU A 37 -9.43 -6.69 -0.38
N ILE A 38 -9.35 -6.18 -1.61
CA ILE A 38 -10.37 -5.32 -2.25
C ILE A 38 -11.59 -6.16 -2.65
N ILE A 39 -11.39 -7.33 -3.27
CA ILE A 39 -12.45 -8.26 -3.67
C ILE A 39 -13.19 -8.79 -2.43
N CYS A 40 -12.48 -9.18 -1.36
CA CYS A 40 -13.08 -9.64 -0.11
C CYS A 40 -13.94 -8.57 0.61
N LYS A 41 -13.74 -7.28 0.33
CA LYS A 41 -14.58 -6.18 0.88
C LYS A 41 -15.66 -5.68 -0.09
N GLY A 42 -15.82 -6.29 -1.27
CA GLY A 42 -16.95 -6.05 -2.17
C GLY A 42 -17.07 -4.62 -2.71
N CYS A 43 -15.96 -3.92 -2.92
CA CYS A 43 -15.96 -2.49 -3.28
C CYS A 43 -15.65 -2.18 -4.76
N LEU A 44 -15.85 -3.11 -5.69
CA LEU A 44 -15.80 -2.79 -7.12
C LEU A 44 -17.03 -3.33 -7.86
N PRO A 45 -17.68 -2.51 -8.72
CA PRO A 45 -18.72 -3.00 -9.62
C PRO A 45 -18.07 -3.90 -10.68
N ARG A 46 -18.50 -5.16 -10.75
CA ARG A 46 -18.15 -6.06 -11.84
C ARG A 46 -18.84 -5.55 -13.10
N SER A 47 -18.08 -5.09 -14.09
CA SER A 47 -18.60 -4.86 -15.44
C SER A 47 -18.60 -6.19 -16.18
N ASP A 48 -19.77 -6.80 -16.29
CA ASP A 48 -20.06 -7.85 -17.26
C ASP A 48 -20.16 -7.19 -18.65
N GLY A 49 -19.38 -7.65 -19.65
CA GLY A 49 -19.51 -7.10 -21.00
C GLY A 49 -18.42 -7.51 -22.00
N CYS A 50 -18.71 -8.59 -22.73
CA CYS A 50 -18.30 -9.04 -24.07
C CYS A 50 -17.02 -8.54 -24.78
N ILE A 51 -16.36 -9.53 -25.39
CA ILE A 51 -15.21 -9.50 -26.29
C ILE A 51 -15.63 -8.92 -27.66
N GLY A 52 -14.97 -7.86 -28.13
CA GLY A 52 -15.07 -7.40 -29.53
C GLY A 52 -14.85 -5.90 -29.76
N ALA A 53 -13.59 -5.48 -29.92
CA ALA A 53 -13.09 -4.30 -30.66
C ALA A 53 -11.63 -4.05 -30.24
N HIS A 54 -10.68 -4.72 -30.89
CA HIS A 54 -9.35 -4.97 -30.31
C HIS A 54 -8.25 -3.92 -30.55
N ASP A 55 -8.44 -2.87 -31.37
CA ASP A 55 -7.34 -1.91 -31.65
C ASP A 55 -7.60 -0.46 -31.23
N ASP A 56 -8.78 0.13 -31.49
CA ASP A 56 -9.03 1.55 -31.14
C ASP A 56 -9.14 1.83 -29.63
N ASN A 57 -9.45 0.81 -28.84
CA ASN A 57 -9.49 0.92 -27.39
C ASN A 57 -8.11 0.93 -26.74
N MET A 58 -7.05 0.53 -27.44
CA MET A 58 -5.69 0.51 -26.85
C MET A 58 -5.11 1.92 -26.74
N VAL A 59 -5.33 2.78 -27.75
CA VAL A 59 -4.85 4.18 -27.74
C VAL A 59 -5.60 5.01 -26.69
N ASN A 60 -6.93 4.84 -26.59
CA ASN A 60 -7.74 5.53 -25.58
C ASN A 60 -7.46 5.03 -24.13
N LYS A 61 -6.94 3.82 -23.96
CA LYS A 61 -6.54 3.30 -22.64
C LYS A 61 -5.25 3.92 -22.10
N VAL A 62 -4.32 4.31 -22.97
CA VAL A 62 -3.10 5.01 -22.54
C VAL A 62 -3.43 6.41 -22.02
N ASP A 63 -4.39 7.10 -22.64
CA ASP A 63 -4.80 8.45 -22.24
C ASP A 63 -5.66 8.49 -20.96
N SER A 64 -6.23 7.34 -20.57
CA SER A 64 -7.00 7.16 -19.33
C SER A 64 -6.19 6.59 -18.16
N MET A 65 -4.88 6.34 -18.34
CA MET A 65 -3.99 6.02 -17.23
C MET A 65 -3.84 7.24 -16.33
N LEU A 66 -4.03 7.06 -15.03
CA LEU A 66 -3.73 8.09 -14.06
C LEU A 66 -2.22 8.31 -14.09
N LYS A 67 -1.79 9.46 -14.60
CA LYS A 67 -0.40 9.89 -14.47
C LYS A 67 -0.12 10.03 -12.97
N PRO A 68 0.78 9.22 -12.39
CA PRO A 68 1.11 9.39 -11.00
C PRO A 68 1.74 10.79 -10.87
N ILE A 69 1.15 11.65 -10.03
CA ILE A 69 1.77 12.92 -9.66
C ILE A 69 2.90 12.58 -8.67
N VAL A 70 4.03 12.14 -9.22
CA VAL A 70 5.19 11.74 -8.44
C VAL A 70 6.09 12.94 -8.24
N SER A 71 5.86 13.65 -7.15
CA SER A 71 6.86 14.60 -6.63
C SER A 71 8.17 13.87 -6.31
N LYS A 72 9.31 14.56 -6.36
CA LYS A 72 10.61 13.99 -5.91
C LYS A 72 10.53 13.40 -4.50
N TYR A 73 9.70 14.00 -3.63
CA TYR A 73 9.43 13.50 -2.30
C TYR A 73 8.70 12.15 -2.32
N SER A 74 7.70 11.98 -3.20
CA SER A 74 6.98 10.72 -3.35
C SER A 74 7.90 9.57 -3.81
N TRP A 75 8.84 9.84 -4.73
CA TRP A 75 9.87 8.85 -5.12
C TRP A 75 10.78 8.45 -3.97
N TRP A 76 11.16 9.42 -3.14
CA TRP A 76 11.96 9.12 -1.97
C TRP A 76 11.20 8.27 -0.94
N CYS A 77 9.91 8.56 -0.72
CA CYS A 77 9.06 7.77 0.20
C CYS A 77 8.92 6.31 -0.29
N ASP A 78 8.63 6.11 -1.57
CA ASP A 78 8.57 4.77 -2.18
C ASP A 78 9.92 4.06 -2.14
N GLY A 79 11.01 4.79 -2.39
CA GLY A 79 12.37 4.28 -2.24
C GLY A 79 12.67 3.77 -0.82
N CYS A 80 12.26 4.50 0.22
CA CYS A 80 12.43 4.07 1.61
C CYS A 80 11.69 2.76 1.91
N MET A 81 10.45 2.65 1.44
CA MET A 81 9.64 1.43 1.65
C MET A 81 10.16 0.24 0.84
N LYS A 82 10.65 0.46 -0.38
CA LYS A 82 11.33 -0.57 -1.19
C LYS A 82 12.64 -1.03 -0.55
N LEU A 83 13.43 -0.12 0.02
CA LEU A 83 14.62 -0.48 0.79
C LEU A 83 14.28 -1.31 2.02
N LEU A 84 13.23 -0.94 2.76
CA LEU A 84 12.75 -1.74 3.89
C LEU A 84 12.39 -3.16 3.46
N LYS A 85 11.65 -3.30 2.36
CA LYS A 85 11.26 -4.61 1.81
C LYS A 85 12.49 -5.46 1.46
N ASN A 86 13.48 -4.85 0.81
CA ASN A 86 14.67 -5.56 0.34
C ASN A 86 15.63 -5.94 1.48
N GLN A 87 15.79 -5.08 2.49
CA GLN A 87 16.77 -5.31 3.57
C GLN A 87 16.24 -6.13 4.76
N ASN A 88 14.94 -6.07 5.05
CA ASN A 88 14.42 -6.51 6.35
C ASN A 88 13.36 -7.61 6.29
N SER A 89 13.42 -8.49 5.29
CA SER A 89 12.37 -9.49 5.01
C SER A 89 11.00 -8.83 4.73
N ASP A 90 10.09 -9.57 4.13
CA ASP A 90 8.79 -9.00 3.73
C ASP A 90 7.89 -8.65 4.94
N SER A 91 8.09 -9.27 6.11
CA SER A 91 7.16 -9.12 7.24
C SER A 91 7.09 -7.70 7.84
N PRO A 92 8.20 -7.01 8.17
CA PRO A 92 8.14 -5.61 8.64
C PRO A 92 7.52 -4.65 7.63
N TYR A 93 7.79 -4.87 6.33
CA TYR A 93 7.21 -4.10 5.25
C TYR A 93 5.68 -4.22 5.22
N TRP A 94 5.15 -5.45 5.19
CA TRP A 94 3.71 -5.68 5.15
C TRP A 94 3.00 -5.28 6.45
N CYS A 95 3.66 -5.45 7.60
CA CYS A 95 3.09 -5.03 8.89
C CYS A 95 2.90 -3.51 8.98
N LEU A 96 3.86 -2.71 8.48
CA LEU A 96 3.73 -1.25 8.43
C LEU A 96 2.61 -0.80 7.50
N ILE A 97 2.54 -1.37 6.30
CA ILE A 97 1.47 -1.06 5.35
C ILE A 97 0.11 -1.40 5.98
N ALA A 98 0.00 -2.58 6.60
CA ALA A 98 -1.24 -3.01 7.23
C ALA A 98 -1.64 -2.09 8.39
N GLU A 99 -0.70 -1.67 9.25
CA GLU A 99 -0.96 -0.73 10.35
C GLU A 99 -1.55 0.57 9.80
N VAL A 100 -0.85 1.26 8.89
CA VAL A 100 -1.29 2.57 8.37
C VAL A 100 -2.59 2.49 7.59
N TYR A 101 -2.75 1.45 6.78
CA TYR A 101 -3.92 1.31 5.92
C TYR A 101 -5.19 0.93 6.70
N LEU A 102 -5.09 0.06 7.71
CA LEU A 102 -6.25 -0.45 8.43
C LEU A 102 -6.60 0.36 9.69
N SER A 103 -5.63 1.05 10.30
CA SER A 103 -5.89 1.93 11.44
C SER A 103 -6.79 3.12 11.05
N SER A 104 -6.77 3.53 9.78
CA SER A 104 -7.56 4.62 9.23
C SER A 104 -8.89 4.16 8.61
N ARG A 105 -9.19 2.85 8.61
CA ARG A 105 -10.35 2.29 7.90
C ARG A 105 -11.32 1.57 8.83
N PRO A 106 -12.64 1.66 8.55
CA PRO A 106 -13.67 1.01 9.36
C PRO A 106 -13.52 -0.51 9.36
N ASN A 107 -13.64 -1.08 10.56
CA ASN A 107 -13.72 -2.52 10.78
C ASN A 107 -15.18 -2.98 10.63
N ARG A 108 -15.53 -3.43 9.42
CA ARG A 108 -16.88 -3.89 9.09
C ARG A 108 -17.31 -5.13 9.87
N ALA A 109 -16.37 -5.97 10.33
CA ALA A 109 -16.72 -7.17 11.10
C ALA A 109 -17.20 -6.83 12.52
N THR A 110 -16.67 -5.74 13.10
CA THR A 110 -17.02 -5.31 14.47
C THR A 110 -17.91 -4.06 14.50
N GLY A 111 -18.16 -3.43 13.35
CA GLY A 111 -18.89 -2.16 13.25
C GLY A 111 -18.12 -0.94 13.76
N LYS A 112 -16.82 -1.08 14.07
CA LYS A 112 -15.98 -0.01 14.62
C LYS A 112 -15.40 0.88 13.52
N SER A 113 -15.08 2.12 13.89
CA SER A 113 -14.47 3.12 13.00
C SER A 113 -13.04 2.77 12.55
N SER A 114 -12.31 1.94 13.30
CA SER A 114 -10.96 1.50 12.97
C SER A 114 -10.67 0.06 13.42
N HIS A 115 -9.65 -0.56 12.83
CA HIS A 115 -9.14 -1.85 13.29
C HIS A 115 -8.18 -1.63 14.46
N THR A 116 -8.28 -2.47 15.49
CA THR A 116 -7.28 -2.49 16.57
C THR A 116 -6.02 -3.22 16.10
N GLN A 117 -4.88 -2.99 16.76
CA GLN A 117 -3.65 -3.72 16.43
C GLN A 117 -3.80 -5.25 16.55
N ALA A 118 -4.65 -5.73 17.46
CA ALA A 118 -4.95 -7.16 17.56
C ALA A 118 -5.73 -7.67 16.35
N ASP A 119 -6.71 -6.89 15.86
CA ASP A 119 -7.45 -7.22 14.63
C ASP A 119 -6.51 -7.24 13.42
N ILE A 120 -5.62 -6.26 13.32
CA ILE A 120 -4.67 -6.15 12.20
C ILE A 120 -3.66 -7.31 12.24
N ALA A 121 -3.13 -7.64 13.42
CA ALA A 121 -2.25 -8.80 13.58
C ALA A 121 -2.91 -10.10 13.11
N ALA A 122 -4.19 -10.29 13.45
CA ALA A 122 -4.97 -11.45 13.01
C ALA A 122 -5.18 -11.46 11.49
N ILE A 123 -5.45 -10.32 10.86
CA ILE A 123 -5.59 -10.19 9.40
C ILE A 123 -4.28 -10.55 8.68
N VAL A 124 -3.14 -10.12 9.22
CA VAL A 124 -1.80 -10.41 8.67
C VAL A 124 -1.35 -11.85 8.97
N GLY A 125 -2.06 -12.57 9.85
CA GLY A 125 -1.74 -13.95 10.22
C GLY A 125 -0.55 -14.07 11.19
N LEU A 126 -0.30 -13.04 12.00
CA LEU A 126 0.78 -13.01 12.98
C LEU A 126 0.24 -12.98 14.41
N SER A 127 1.03 -13.47 15.36
CA SER A 127 0.77 -13.22 16.78
C SER A 127 0.89 -11.70 17.05
N ARG A 128 0.14 -11.21 18.04
CA ARG A 128 0.18 -9.79 18.42
C ARG A 128 1.59 -9.30 18.75
N SER A 129 2.39 -10.11 19.44
CA SER A 129 3.77 -9.77 19.81
C SER A 129 4.70 -9.71 18.59
N SER A 130 4.62 -10.71 17.68
CA SER A 130 5.40 -10.72 16.45
C SER A 130 5.01 -9.57 15.51
N TYR A 131 3.72 -9.26 15.44
CA TYR A 131 3.20 -8.11 14.71
C TYR A 131 3.80 -6.81 15.24
N GLN A 132 3.69 -6.57 16.55
CA GLN A 132 4.23 -5.37 17.19
C GLN A 132 5.74 -5.24 16.99
N ALA A 133 6.49 -6.34 17.13
CA ALA A 133 7.94 -6.35 16.89
C ALA A 133 8.29 -5.97 15.44
N ASN A 134 7.55 -6.49 14.46
CA ASN A 134 7.74 -6.17 13.04
C ASN A 134 7.37 -4.72 12.72
N VAL A 135 6.27 -4.20 13.29
CA VAL A 135 5.89 -2.79 13.16
C VAL A 135 6.96 -1.88 13.74
N SER A 136 7.44 -2.16 14.95
CA SER A 136 8.52 -1.39 15.59
C SER A 136 9.81 -1.43 14.79
N LYS A 137 10.21 -2.60 14.31
CA LYS A 137 11.41 -2.78 13.48
C LYS A 137 11.31 -1.98 12.18
N GLY A 138 10.17 -2.05 11.48
CA GLY A 138 9.92 -1.29 10.28
C GLY A 138 9.96 0.22 10.54
N ALA A 139 9.24 0.68 11.57
CA ALA A 139 9.15 2.10 11.90
C ALA A 139 10.53 2.68 12.27
N GLN A 140 11.35 1.93 13.01
CA GLN A 140 12.71 2.34 13.37
C GLN A 140 13.60 2.48 12.14
N PHE A 141 13.52 1.55 11.19
CA PHE A 141 14.28 1.62 9.95
C PHE A 141 13.90 2.86 9.12
N ILE A 142 12.61 3.13 8.95
CA ILE A 142 12.14 4.32 8.21
C ILE A 142 12.58 5.59 8.93
N LYS A 143 12.49 5.64 10.26
CA LYS A 143 12.97 6.78 11.05
C LYS A 143 14.46 7.05 10.83
N GLN A 144 15.30 6.02 10.81
CA GLN A 144 16.72 6.18 10.49
C GLN A 144 16.95 6.82 9.11
N LEU A 145 16.15 6.47 8.11
CA LEU A 145 16.23 7.08 6.78
C LEU A 145 15.78 8.55 6.77
N VAL A 146 14.74 8.88 7.53
CA VAL A 146 14.29 10.27 7.72
C VAL A 146 15.40 11.10 8.38
N ASP A 147 15.98 10.59 9.47
CA ASP A 147 17.03 11.27 10.22
C ASP A 147 18.27 11.51 9.33
N LEU A 148 18.68 10.50 8.55
CA LEU A 148 19.79 10.63 7.59
C LEU A 148 19.53 11.72 6.54
N ARG A 149 18.32 11.78 5.98
CA ARG A 149 17.95 12.81 5.01
C ARG A 149 17.98 14.21 5.61
N SER A 150 17.54 14.36 6.86
CA SER A 150 17.58 15.64 7.57
C SER A 150 19.02 16.10 7.82
N ILE A 151 19.94 15.17 8.08
CA ILE A 151 21.38 15.48 8.21
C ILE A 151 21.98 15.92 6.88
N GLU A 152 21.65 15.24 5.77
CA GLU A 152 22.16 15.61 4.43
C GLU A 152 21.66 16.98 3.95
N ALA A 153 20.53 17.46 4.47
CA ALA A 153 19.92 18.73 4.09
C ALA A 153 20.38 19.92 4.95
N ALA A 154 21.08 19.68 6.07
CA ALA A 154 21.55 20.69 7.02
C ALA A 154 22.98 21.13 6.72
#